data_AF-A0A8H6HVR7-F1
#
_entry.id   AF-A0A8H6HVR7-F1
#
_cell.length_a   1.000
_cell.length_b   1.000
_cell.length_c   1.000
_cell.angle_alpha   90.00
_cell.angle_beta   90.00
_cell.angle_gamma   90.00
#
_symmetry.space_group_name_H-M   'P 1'
#
loop_
_entity.id
_entity.type
_entity.pdbx_description
1 polymer ?
#
loop_
_entity_poly.entity_id
_entity_poly.type
_entity_poly.pdbx_seq_one_letter_code
_entity_poly.pdbx_strand_id
1 'polypeptide(L)'
;MQIHSLKAIPITLEDRTAAITNTDFDDMYDRVFFQVVRNPGDTTTKIYEMHVRASRYRNAVPVRGEPVITLDFQPDETLGTISFWKHQKCMPMNQFLRKMSFFGSSLMRKFTASDGREYKWSYRSLEEQEWTCSTADDSYLVAHYDLKPPEMPIYDVSGNKLIIYPHFAHITADVLASLLIMRHISQFNL
;
A
#
# COMPACT_ATOMS: atom_id res chain seq x y z
N MET A 1 -28.66 -7.55 21.06
CA MET A 1 -28.02 -6.61 20.12
C MET A 1 -26.60 -7.10 19.92
N GLN A 2 -26.34 -7.77 18.79
CA GLN A 2 -25.07 -8.43 18.52
C GLN A 2 -24.07 -7.34 18.15
N ILE A 3 -23.06 -7.11 19.00
CA ILE A 3 -21.95 -6.20 18.68
C ILE A 3 -21.21 -6.87 17.52
N HIS A 4 -21.43 -6.39 16.29
CA HIS A 4 -20.63 -6.83 15.16
C HIS A 4 -19.17 -6.49 15.48
N SER A 5 -18.35 -7.52 15.66
CA SER A 5 -16.94 -7.35 15.95
C SER A 5 -16.29 -6.62 14.78
N LEU A 6 -15.59 -5.51 15.04
CA LEU A 6 -14.81 -4.77 14.03
C LEU A 6 -13.78 -5.67 13.32
N LYS A 7 -13.46 -6.84 13.89
CA LYS A 7 -12.63 -7.87 13.28
C LYS A 7 -13.25 -8.52 12.03
N ALA A 8 -14.56 -8.33 11.78
CA ALA A 8 -15.24 -8.85 10.60
C ALA A 8 -15.41 -7.80 9.49
N ILE A 9 -15.01 -6.55 9.74
CA ILE A 9 -15.13 -5.44 8.78
C ILE A 9 -13.78 -5.23 8.09
N PRO A 10 -13.73 -5.13 6.75
CA PRO A 10 -12.47 -4.86 6.02
C PRO A 10 -11.77 -3.61 6.55
N ILE A 11 -10.44 -3.58 6.53
CA ILE A 11 -9.66 -2.35 6.70
C ILE A 11 -9.87 -1.52 5.44
N THR A 12 -10.34 -0.28 5.58
CA THR A 12 -10.65 0.61 4.45
C THR A 12 -9.88 1.89 4.62
N LEU A 13 -8.71 1.95 4.00
CA LEU A 13 -7.80 3.08 4.06
C LEU A 13 -8.13 4.08 2.95
N GLU A 14 -8.46 5.30 3.32
CA GLU A 14 -8.57 6.42 2.38
C GLU A 14 -7.16 6.90 1.99
N ASP A 15 -6.79 6.77 0.71
CA ASP A 15 -5.59 7.42 0.15
C ASP A 15 -5.94 8.86 -0.21
N ARG A 16 -5.37 9.82 0.50
CA ARG A 16 -5.84 11.21 0.42
C ARG A 16 -5.55 11.90 -0.90
N THR A 17 -4.44 11.56 -1.53
CA THR A 17 -3.96 12.30 -2.71
C THR A 17 -3.85 11.45 -3.95
N ALA A 18 -3.92 10.12 -3.82
CA ALA A 18 -3.54 9.17 -4.87
C ALA A 18 -2.08 9.32 -5.33
N ALA A 19 -1.23 10.06 -4.62
CA ALA A 19 0.19 10.11 -4.94
C ALA A 19 0.91 8.88 -4.38
N ILE A 20 1.94 8.40 -5.09
CA ILE A 20 2.79 7.31 -4.61
C ILE A 20 3.73 7.73 -3.46
N THR A 21 3.80 9.02 -3.16
CA THR A 21 4.58 9.61 -2.07
C THR A 21 3.81 10.78 -1.45
N ASN A 22 4.16 11.15 -0.22
CA ASN A 22 3.59 12.32 0.46
C ASN A 22 2.05 12.28 0.52
N THR A 23 1.52 11.13 0.93
CA THR A 23 0.10 10.86 1.13
C THR A 23 -0.12 10.16 2.48
N ASP A 24 -1.33 10.27 3.01
CA ASP A 24 -1.73 9.53 4.19
C ASP A 24 -2.77 8.47 3.80
N PHE A 25 -2.83 7.41 4.60
CA PHE A 25 -3.80 6.33 4.51
C PHE A 25 -4.54 6.22 5.86
N ASP A 26 -5.76 6.74 5.90
CA ASP A 26 -6.56 6.80 7.13
C ASP A 26 -7.68 5.74 7.08
N ASP A 27 -7.75 4.80 8.05
CA ASP A 27 -8.87 3.83 8.11
C ASP A 27 -10.20 4.52 8.43
N MET A 28 -11.25 4.19 7.67
CA MET A 28 -12.58 4.76 7.84
C MET A 28 -13.18 4.54 9.24
N TYR A 29 -12.75 3.48 9.94
CA TYR A 29 -13.21 3.15 11.30
C TYR A 29 -12.16 3.46 12.38
N ASP A 30 -11.17 4.30 12.05
CA ASP A 30 -10.14 4.79 12.96
C ASP A 30 -9.32 3.68 13.65
N ARG A 31 -9.11 2.53 12.97
CA ARG A 31 -8.37 1.39 13.52
C ARG A 31 -6.86 1.45 13.28
N VAL A 32 -6.45 1.97 12.12
CA VAL A 32 -5.05 2.05 11.72
C VAL A 32 -4.85 3.24 10.79
N PHE A 33 -3.69 3.85 10.87
CA PHE A 33 -3.33 5.04 10.11
C PHE A 33 -1.90 4.91 9.63
N PHE A 34 -1.64 5.28 8.38
CA PHE A 34 -0.28 5.36 7.85
C PHE A 34 0.00 6.71 7.22
N GLN A 35 1.26 7.13 7.32
CA GLN A 35 1.78 8.28 6.60
C GLN A 35 2.94 7.84 5.70
N VAL A 36 2.90 8.26 4.44
CA VAL A 36 3.92 8.00 3.43
C VAL A 36 4.66 9.30 3.15
N VAL A 37 5.97 9.33 3.39
CA VAL A 37 6.80 10.54 3.24
C VAL A 37 7.99 10.27 2.32
N ARG A 38 8.24 11.18 1.38
CA ARG A 38 9.50 11.28 0.63
C ARG A 38 9.90 12.76 0.60
N ASN A 39 11.05 13.11 1.18
CA ASN A 39 11.51 14.49 1.14
C ASN A 39 11.82 14.90 -0.30
N PRO A 40 11.66 16.19 -0.66
CA PRO A 40 12.08 16.69 -1.95
C PRO A 40 13.58 16.42 -2.19
N GLY A 41 13.89 15.79 -3.33
CA GLY A 41 15.27 15.44 -3.72
C GLY A 41 15.78 14.10 -3.18
N ASP A 42 15.06 13.46 -2.26
CA ASP A 42 15.37 12.12 -1.78
C ASP A 42 14.73 11.05 -2.69
N THR A 43 15.36 9.88 -2.77
CA THR A 43 14.78 8.68 -3.43
C THR A 43 14.12 7.72 -2.43
N THR A 44 14.24 8.00 -1.14
CA THR A 44 13.72 7.15 -0.07
C THR A 44 12.30 7.55 0.30
N THR A 45 11.36 6.62 0.14
CA THR A 45 10.01 6.73 0.70
C THR A 45 9.93 6.01 2.03
N LYS A 46 9.42 6.67 3.06
CA LYS A 46 9.22 6.11 4.41
C LYS A 46 7.74 5.94 4.69
N ILE A 47 7.38 4.80 5.28
CA ILE A 47 6.01 4.48 5.69
C ILE A 47 6.00 4.41 7.22
N TYR A 48 5.20 5.27 7.83
CA TYR A 48 5.01 5.34 9.28
C TYR A 48 3.64 4.81 9.64
N GLU A 49 3.56 3.92 10.64
CA GLU A 49 2.30 3.60 11.30
C GLU A 49 2.04 4.65 12.39
N MET A 50 0.86 5.25 12.36
CA MET A 50 0.49 6.40 13.17
C MET A 50 -0.52 6.00 14.25
N HIS A 51 -0.40 6.58 15.44
CA HIS A 51 -1.36 6.35 16.54
C HIS A 51 -2.65 7.17 16.41
N VAL A 52 -2.64 8.19 15.55
CA VAL A 52 -3.77 9.10 15.33
C VAL A 52 -3.88 9.41 13.84
N ARG A 53 -5.11 9.72 13.42
CA ARG A 53 -5.41 10.17 12.06
C ARG A 53 -4.53 11.36 11.70
N ALA A 54 -3.78 11.26 10.59
CA ALA A 54 -2.87 12.31 10.15
C ALA A 54 -3.62 13.65 9.92
N SER A 55 -4.89 13.58 9.53
CA SER A 55 -5.80 14.73 9.34
C SER A 55 -5.90 15.71 10.52
N ARG A 56 -5.70 15.23 11.75
CA ARG A 56 -5.82 16.06 12.95
C ARG A 56 -4.57 16.92 13.18
N TYR A 57 -3.46 16.53 12.56
CA TYR A 57 -2.22 17.31 12.52
C TYR A 57 -2.06 17.92 11.11
N ARG A 58 -2.67 19.09 10.89
CA ARG A 58 -2.38 19.98 9.74
C ARG A 58 -0.94 20.51 9.70
N ASN A 59 -0.05 20.01 10.56
CA ASN A 59 1.32 20.46 10.65
C ASN A 59 2.23 19.35 10.12
N ALA A 60 2.90 19.69 9.02
CA ALA A 60 4.00 18.99 8.36
C ALA A 60 5.24 18.82 9.27
N VAL A 61 5.04 18.40 10.52
CA VAL A 61 6.14 18.02 11.39
C VAL A 61 6.50 16.59 11.03
N PRO A 62 7.77 16.31 10.65
CA PRO A 62 8.22 14.95 10.40
C PRO A 62 7.83 14.08 11.58
N VAL A 63 7.16 12.96 11.30
CA VAL A 63 6.81 11.98 12.32
C VAL A 63 8.10 11.60 13.04
N ARG A 64 8.15 11.93 14.33
CA ARG A 64 9.26 11.55 15.19
C ARG A 64 9.11 10.07 15.52
N GLY A 65 9.85 9.23 14.81
CA GLY A 65 9.83 7.79 15.02
C GLY A 65 10.59 7.06 13.93
N GLU A 66 10.74 5.76 14.13
CA GLU A 66 11.28 4.86 13.12
C GLU A 66 10.14 4.44 12.16
N PRO A 67 10.36 4.50 10.83
CA PRO A 67 9.37 4.02 9.88
C PRO A 67 9.18 2.51 10.05
N VAL A 68 7.95 2.02 9.86
CA VAL A 68 7.70 0.57 9.86
C VAL A 68 8.32 -0.09 8.62
N ILE A 69 8.32 0.63 7.49
CA ILE A 69 8.88 0.20 6.21
C ILE A 69 9.57 1.38 5.52
N THR A 70 10.73 1.12 4.93
CA THR A 70 11.45 2.07 4.06
C THR A 70 11.58 1.48 2.65
N LEU A 71 11.33 2.30 1.64
CA LEU A 71 11.46 1.99 0.23
C LEU A 71 12.54 2.90 -0.39
N ASP A 72 13.72 2.35 -0.63
CA ASP A 72 14.84 3.07 -1.23
C ASP A 72 14.85 2.82 -2.74
N PHE A 73 14.47 3.83 -3.50
CA PHE A 73 14.56 3.80 -4.96
C PHE A 73 15.94 4.30 -5.41
N GLN A 74 16.32 3.97 -6.64
CA GLN A 74 17.54 4.51 -7.23
C GLN A 74 17.29 5.94 -7.77
N PRO A 75 18.34 6.73 -8.04
CA PRO A 75 18.21 8.09 -8.58
C PRO A 75 17.47 8.18 -9.92
N ASP A 76 17.44 7.09 -10.68
CA ASP A 76 16.70 6.96 -11.95
C ASP A 76 15.27 6.40 -11.76
N GLU A 77 14.78 6.39 -10.52
CA GLU A 77 13.49 5.83 -10.09
C GLU A 77 13.37 4.31 -10.32
N THR A 78 14.46 3.62 -10.65
CA THR A 78 14.44 2.15 -10.69
C THR A 78 14.33 1.56 -9.28
N LEU A 79 13.90 0.30 -9.22
CA LEU A 79 13.70 -0.42 -7.97
C LEU A 79 15.02 -0.64 -7.24
N GLY A 80 15.12 -0.13 -6.01
CA GLY A 80 16.21 -0.44 -5.08
C GLY A 80 15.79 -1.46 -4.03
N THR A 81 15.78 -1.06 -2.76
CA THR A 81 15.60 -1.95 -1.61
C THR A 81 14.36 -1.62 -0.78
N ILE A 82 13.75 -2.64 -0.20
CA ILE A 82 12.74 -2.52 0.86
C ILE A 82 13.33 -2.99 2.19
N SER A 83 13.12 -2.19 3.24
CA SER A 83 13.56 -2.49 4.60
C SER A 83 12.37 -2.52 5.55
N PHE A 84 12.24 -3.60 6.33
CA PHE A 84 11.23 -3.80 7.37
C PHE A 84 11.87 -3.63 8.75
N TRP A 85 11.59 -2.52 9.41
CA TRP A 85 12.28 -2.15 10.66
C TRP A 85 12.05 -3.17 11.79
N LYS A 86 10.79 -3.58 12.01
CA LYS A 86 10.41 -4.54 13.06
C LYS A 86 11.10 -5.90 12.92
N HIS A 87 11.40 -6.30 11.69
CA HIS A 87 11.97 -7.62 11.38
C HIS A 87 13.46 -7.56 11.04
N GLN A 88 14.07 -6.36 11.05
CA GLN A 88 15.46 -6.12 10.66
C GLN A 88 15.80 -6.81 9.32
N LYS A 89 14.85 -6.78 8.39
CA LYS A 89 14.94 -7.47 7.10
C LYS A 89 15.06 -6.42 6.01
N CYS A 90 16.11 -6.50 5.21
CA CYS A 90 16.31 -5.68 4.02
C CYS A 90 16.51 -6.60 2.81
N MET A 91 15.88 -6.27 1.68
CA MET A 91 16.08 -6.99 0.43
C MET A 91 15.80 -6.10 -0.79
N PRO A 92 16.31 -6.48 -1.98
CA PRO A 92 15.92 -5.85 -3.23
C PRO A 92 14.41 -5.91 -3.48
N MET A 93 13.79 -4.81 -3.93
CA MET A 93 12.35 -4.78 -4.21
C MET A 93 11.95 -5.73 -5.35
N ASN A 94 12.86 -6.03 -6.29
CA ASN A 94 12.61 -7.02 -7.34
C ASN A 94 12.60 -8.48 -6.82
N GLN A 95 13.23 -8.74 -5.67
CA GLN A 95 13.17 -10.01 -4.96
C GLN A 95 11.93 -10.08 -4.08
N PHE A 96 11.54 -8.96 -3.46
CA PHE A 96 10.31 -8.85 -2.69
C PHE A 96 9.06 -8.98 -3.59
N LEU A 97 9.00 -8.21 -4.68
CA LEU A 97 7.94 -8.21 -5.70
C LEU A 97 8.44 -8.77 -7.03
N ARG A 98 8.26 -10.07 -7.21
CA ARG A 98 8.77 -10.83 -8.35
C ARG A 98 7.77 -10.80 -9.50
N LYS A 99 8.26 -10.54 -10.72
CA LYS A 99 7.48 -10.72 -11.96
C LYS A 99 7.02 -12.18 -12.03
N MET A 100 5.75 -12.39 -12.39
CA MET A 100 5.22 -13.75 -12.54
C MET A 100 5.58 -14.41 -13.87
N SER A 101 5.88 -13.61 -14.89
CA SER A 101 6.34 -14.08 -16.19
C SER A 101 7.42 -13.15 -16.71
N PHE A 102 8.45 -13.71 -17.35
CA PHE A 102 9.51 -12.94 -17.98
C PHE A 102 9.04 -12.21 -19.26
N PHE A 103 8.06 -12.77 -19.95
CA PHE A 103 7.48 -12.22 -21.19
C PHE A 103 6.07 -11.65 -21.00
N GLY A 104 5.56 -11.65 -19.76
CA GLY A 104 4.24 -11.15 -19.42
C GLY A 104 4.24 -9.69 -18.96
N SER A 105 3.05 -9.18 -18.64
CA SER A 105 2.89 -7.84 -18.08
C SER A 105 3.73 -7.66 -16.81
N SER A 106 4.47 -6.54 -16.73
CA SER A 106 5.22 -6.19 -15.52
C SER A 106 4.33 -5.78 -14.35
N LEU A 107 3.05 -5.52 -14.62
CA LEU A 107 2.02 -5.13 -13.66
C LEU A 107 1.28 -6.34 -13.05
N MET A 108 1.84 -7.54 -13.21
CA MET A 108 1.45 -8.74 -12.47
C MET A 108 2.67 -9.29 -11.71
N ARG A 109 2.64 -9.17 -10.39
CA ARG A 109 3.77 -9.54 -9.53
C ARG A 109 3.30 -10.20 -8.24
N LYS A 110 4.15 -11.07 -7.71
CA LYS A 110 3.91 -11.74 -6.42
C LYS A 110 4.92 -11.34 -5.36
N PHE A 111 4.48 -11.33 -4.10
CA PHE A 111 5.32 -11.07 -2.94
C PHE A 111 5.04 -12.06 -1.82
N THR A 112 6.00 -12.20 -0.91
CA THR A 112 5.83 -12.95 0.34
C THR A 112 5.69 -11.95 1.48
N ALA A 113 4.53 -11.93 2.15
CA ALA A 113 4.30 -11.03 3.27
C ALA A 113 4.98 -11.51 4.55
N SER A 114 4.91 -10.69 5.60
CA SER A 114 5.41 -10.97 6.94
C SER A 114 4.82 -12.24 7.59
N ASP A 115 3.65 -12.71 7.16
CA ASP A 115 3.05 -13.97 7.61
C ASP A 115 3.57 -15.24 6.89
N GLY A 116 4.53 -15.06 5.98
CA GLY A 116 5.19 -16.13 5.24
C GLY A 116 4.39 -16.65 4.04
N ARG A 117 3.21 -16.09 3.75
CA ARG A 117 2.38 -16.51 2.61
C ARG A 117 2.67 -15.69 1.37
N GLU A 118 2.40 -16.27 0.20
CA GLU A 118 2.53 -15.59 -1.09
C GLU A 118 1.20 -14.95 -1.53
N TYR A 119 1.33 -13.74 -2.06
CA TYR A 119 0.23 -12.91 -2.55
C TYR A 119 0.59 -12.33 -3.91
N LYS A 120 -0.42 -11.94 -4.69
CA LYS A 120 -0.25 -11.46 -6.06
C LYS A 120 -1.05 -10.19 -6.30
N TRP A 121 -0.39 -9.18 -6.87
CA TRP A 121 -1.03 -8.01 -7.44
C TRP A 121 -1.25 -8.15 -8.94
N SER A 122 -2.40 -7.69 -9.42
CA SER A 122 -2.75 -7.59 -10.83
C SER A 122 -3.37 -6.22 -11.12
N TYR A 123 -2.94 -5.57 -12.21
CA TYR A 123 -3.48 -4.28 -12.64
C TYR A 123 -4.74 -4.45 -13.48
N ARG A 124 -5.83 -3.79 -13.09
CA ARG A 124 -7.13 -3.74 -13.78
C ARG A 124 -7.65 -5.11 -14.24
N SER A 125 -7.47 -6.13 -13.41
CA SER A 125 -7.98 -7.48 -13.67
C SER A 125 -9.48 -7.61 -13.42
N LEU A 126 -10.05 -6.73 -12.59
CA LEU A 126 -11.47 -6.63 -12.30
C LEU A 126 -11.96 -5.22 -12.66
N GLU A 127 -13.22 -5.12 -13.04
CA GLU A 127 -13.85 -3.84 -13.36
C GLU A 127 -13.85 -2.92 -12.12
N GLU A 128 -13.72 -1.61 -12.34
CA GLU A 128 -13.69 -0.55 -11.30
C GLU A 128 -12.49 -0.56 -10.33
N GLN A 129 -11.71 -1.65 -10.27
CA GLN A 129 -10.53 -1.78 -9.42
C GLN A 129 -9.25 -1.50 -10.22
N GLU A 130 -8.44 -0.54 -9.75
CA GLU A 130 -7.16 -0.27 -10.40
C GLU A 130 -6.15 -1.39 -10.10
N TRP A 131 -6.13 -1.88 -8.86
CA TRP A 131 -5.27 -2.98 -8.44
C TRP A 131 -6.04 -4.01 -7.63
N THR A 132 -5.84 -5.28 -7.94
CA THR A 132 -6.41 -6.40 -7.20
C THR A 132 -5.29 -7.24 -6.59
N CYS A 133 -5.36 -7.51 -5.29
CA CYS A 133 -4.46 -8.42 -4.58
C CYS A 133 -5.19 -9.71 -4.22
N SER A 134 -4.67 -10.85 -4.65
CA SER A 134 -5.19 -12.18 -4.34
C SER A 134 -4.15 -13.04 -3.64
N THR A 135 -4.58 -14.17 -3.08
CA THR A 135 -3.67 -15.27 -2.74
C THR A 135 -2.98 -15.78 -4.01
N ALA A 136 -1.80 -16.40 -3.88
CA ALA A 136 -1.01 -16.82 -5.04
C ALA A 136 -1.74 -17.78 -6.02
N ASP A 137 -2.73 -18.53 -5.51
CA ASP A 137 -3.59 -19.47 -6.25
C ASP A 137 -4.92 -18.86 -6.70
N ASP A 138 -5.12 -17.55 -6.51
CA ASP A 138 -6.36 -16.81 -6.82
C ASP A 138 -7.62 -17.27 -6.08
N SER A 139 -7.48 -18.08 -5.03
CA SER A 139 -8.63 -18.60 -4.28
C SER A 139 -9.33 -17.55 -3.43
N TYR A 140 -8.61 -16.53 -2.94
CA TYR A 140 -9.17 -15.47 -2.12
C TYR A 140 -8.70 -14.08 -2.55
N LEU A 141 -9.64 -13.13 -2.52
CA LEU A 141 -9.37 -11.71 -2.62
C LEU A 141 -8.83 -11.21 -1.27
N VAL A 142 -7.66 -10.58 -1.31
CA VAL A 142 -6.88 -10.15 -0.15
C VAL A 142 -7.05 -8.66 0.08
N ALA A 143 -6.91 -7.89 -1.00
CA ALA A 143 -7.10 -6.46 -1.01
C ALA A 143 -7.43 -5.96 -2.41
N HIS A 144 -7.93 -4.75 -2.53
CA HIS A 144 -7.97 -4.02 -3.80
C HIS A 144 -7.77 -2.52 -3.57
N TYR A 145 -7.33 -1.83 -4.62
CA TYR A 145 -7.20 -0.38 -4.64
C TYR A 145 -8.08 0.21 -5.72
N ASP A 146 -8.91 1.16 -5.32
CA ASP A 146 -9.83 1.88 -6.18
C ASP A 146 -9.30 3.30 -6.33
N LEU A 147 -8.97 3.68 -7.56
CA LEU A 147 -8.65 5.05 -7.90
C LEU A 147 -9.95 5.77 -8.25
N LYS A 148 -10.19 6.93 -7.64
CA LYS A 148 -11.37 7.72 -7.93
C LYS A 148 -11.44 8.08 -9.42
N PRO A 149 -12.57 7.84 -10.11
CA PRO A 149 -12.78 8.30 -11.48
C PRO A 149 -12.74 9.85 -11.58
N PRO A 150 -12.16 10.43 -12.63
CA PRO A 150 -12.09 11.88 -12.81
C PRO A 150 -13.46 12.58 -12.81
N GLU A 151 -14.51 11.89 -13.25
CA GLU A 151 -15.87 12.44 -13.37
C GLU A 151 -16.64 12.48 -12.03
N MET A 152 -16.15 11.83 -10.98
CA MET A 152 -16.88 11.76 -9.72
C MET A 152 -16.67 13.04 -8.89
N PRO A 153 -17.75 13.67 -8.35
CA PRO A 153 -17.63 14.84 -7.47
C PRO A 153 -16.84 14.54 -6.18
N ILE A 154 -16.14 15.54 -5.65
CA ILE A 154 -15.41 15.45 -4.36
C ILE A 154 -16.37 15.84 -3.24
N TYR A 155 -16.69 14.91 -2.35
CA TYR A 155 -17.51 15.15 -1.16
C TYR A 155 -16.69 14.81 0.09
N ASP A 156 -15.91 15.75 0.60
CA ASP A 156 -15.09 15.69 1.83
C ASP A 156 -14.07 14.54 1.97
N VAL A 157 -14.09 13.53 1.10
CA VAL A 157 -13.15 12.41 1.00
C VAL A 157 -12.50 12.38 -0.37
N SER A 158 -11.28 11.84 -0.45
CA SER A 158 -10.52 11.74 -1.71
C SER A 158 -11.20 10.84 -2.75
N GLY A 159 -11.95 9.84 -2.28
CA GLY A 159 -12.54 8.78 -3.09
C GLY A 159 -11.58 7.64 -3.46
N ASN A 160 -10.27 7.79 -3.21
CA ASN A 160 -9.29 6.74 -3.45
C ASN A 160 -9.18 5.84 -2.23
N LYS A 161 -9.24 4.52 -2.41
CA LYS A 161 -9.34 3.58 -1.29
C LYS A 161 -8.48 2.36 -1.50
N LEU A 162 -7.74 1.97 -0.46
CA LEU A 162 -7.18 0.63 -0.32
C LEU A 162 -8.07 -0.16 0.66
N ILE A 163 -8.70 -1.21 0.17
CA ILE A 163 -9.56 -2.11 0.97
C ILE A 163 -8.82 -3.42 1.19
N ILE A 164 -8.69 -3.85 2.45
CA ILE A 164 -8.01 -5.10 2.85
C ILE A 164 -9.00 -5.96 3.64
N TYR A 165 -9.23 -7.19 3.18
CA TYR A 165 -10.25 -8.05 3.76
C TYR A 165 -9.85 -8.55 5.15
N PRO A 166 -10.83 -8.81 6.04
CA PRO A 166 -10.57 -8.95 7.48
C PRO A 166 -9.53 -10.02 7.86
N HIS A 167 -9.49 -11.13 7.13
CA HIS A 167 -8.53 -12.22 7.36
C HIS A 167 -7.07 -11.85 7.06
N PHE A 168 -6.84 -10.70 6.43
CA PHE A 168 -5.53 -10.20 6.01
C PHE A 168 -5.16 -8.88 6.68
N ALA A 169 -5.93 -8.43 7.67
CA ALA A 169 -5.65 -7.18 8.40
C ALA A 169 -4.28 -7.18 9.09
N HIS A 170 -3.73 -8.36 9.44
CA HIS A 170 -2.42 -8.49 10.08
C HIS A 170 -1.23 -8.15 9.16
N ILE A 171 -1.41 -8.16 7.83
CA ILE A 171 -0.39 -7.80 6.84
C ILE A 171 -0.63 -6.43 6.20
N THR A 172 -1.41 -5.56 6.86
CA THR A 172 -1.80 -4.24 6.30
C THR A 172 -0.61 -3.43 5.81
N ALA A 173 0.49 -3.37 6.58
CA ALA A 173 1.69 -2.63 6.20
C ALA A 173 2.39 -3.24 4.97
N ASP A 174 2.47 -4.59 4.89
CA ASP A 174 3.01 -5.30 3.72
C ASP A 174 2.19 -5.03 2.46
N VAL A 175 0.86 -5.05 2.59
CA VAL A 175 -0.08 -4.77 1.48
C VAL A 175 0.07 -3.33 1.00
N LEU A 176 0.15 -2.36 1.91
CA LEU A 176 0.38 -0.95 1.56
C LEU A 176 1.72 -0.75 0.86
N ALA A 177 2.82 -1.27 1.43
CA ALA A 177 4.14 -1.13 0.84
C ALA A 177 4.23 -1.79 -0.55
N SER A 178 3.67 -2.99 -0.70
CA SER A 178 3.65 -3.68 -2.00
C SER A 178 2.79 -2.95 -3.02
N LEU A 179 1.64 -2.37 -2.63
CA LEU A 179 0.83 -1.52 -3.51
C LEU A 179 1.61 -0.29 -3.98
N LEU A 180 2.31 0.42 -3.09
CA LEU A 180 3.10 1.61 -3.45
C LEU A 180 4.20 1.24 -4.46
N ILE A 181 4.88 0.10 -4.28
CA ILE A 181 5.87 -0.38 -5.25
C ILE A 181 5.20 -0.73 -6.59
N MET A 182 4.04 -1.38 -6.61
CA MET A 182 3.31 -1.70 -7.85
C MET A 182 2.87 -0.45 -8.61
N ARG A 183 2.36 0.56 -7.89
CA ARG A 183 1.98 1.85 -8.46
C ARG A 183 3.20 2.61 -9.00
N HIS A 184 4.33 2.56 -8.28
CA HIS A 184 5.61 3.10 -8.75
C HIS A 184 6.06 2.44 -10.06
N ILE A 185 6.04 1.09 -10.10
CA ILE A 185 6.37 0.32 -11.31
C ILE A 185 5.49 0.76 -12.49
N SER A 186 4.19 0.96 -12.27
CA SER A 186 3.27 1.45 -13.29
C SER A 186 3.57 2.88 -13.73
N GLN A 187 3.89 3.79 -12.80
CA GLN A 187 4.17 5.20 -13.10
C GLN A 187 5.45 5.37 -13.92
N PHE A 188 6.47 4.55 -13.66
CA PHE A 188 7.80 4.65 -14.29
C PHE A 188 8.07 3.57 -15.36
N ASN A 189 7.09 2.73 -15.70
CA ASN A 189 7.16 1.69 -16.73
C ASN A 189 8.31 0.65 -16.51
N LEU A 190 8.38 0.05 -15.31
CA LEU A 190 9.42 -0.91 -14.90
C LEU A 190 9.02 -2.40 -15.04
#